data_AF-A0AA39WED7-F1
#
_entry.id   AF-A0AA39WED7-F1
#
_cell.length_a   1.000
_cell.length_b   1.000
_cell.length_c   1.000
_cell.angle_alpha   90.00
_cell.angle_beta   90.00
_cell.angle_gamma   90.00
#
_symmetry.space_group_name_H-M   'P 1'
#
loop_
_entity.id
_entity.type
_entity.pdbx_description
1 polymer ?
#
loop_
_entity_poly.entity_id
_entity_poly.type
_entity_poly.pdbx_seq_one_letter_code
_entity_poly.pdbx_strand_id
1 'polypeptide(L)'
;AGRDEFVLWCEFHHLRQCNAVFQGDNEAAWIQHHIDHMRNQLPSRLVCWFCDEDPHFIARRSAERGANFVDRMRHIRRHISGEWSTSEAMRPDFFMIDHMYQIGRIDQDMYETAMGYSEMPNGWGPRPDDEPTSRKDFVYDNGEKERRQQKRNGRK
;
A
#
# COMPACT_ATOMS: atom_id res chain seq x y z
N ALA A 1 -10.19 8.06 30.92
CA ALA A 1 -10.91 7.66 29.69
C ALA A 1 -10.72 8.75 28.64
N GLY A 2 -9.55 8.80 28.01
CA GLY A 2 -9.35 9.58 26.80
C GLY A 2 -9.85 8.72 25.65
N ARG A 3 -10.89 9.16 24.96
CA ARG A 3 -11.46 8.42 23.83
C ARG A 3 -10.46 8.48 22.68
N ASP A 4 -10.26 7.35 22.02
CA ASP A 4 -9.60 7.26 20.71
C ASP A 4 -10.45 8.04 19.69
N GLU A 5 -10.40 9.37 19.74
CA GLU A 5 -11.24 10.32 18.97
C GLU A 5 -10.72 10.51 17.54
N PHE A 6 -10.33 9.42 16.89
CA PHE A 6 -9.92 9.40 15.49
C PHE A 6 -10.79 8.43 14.71
N VAL A 7 -10.82 8.63 13.39
CA VAL A 7 -11.60 7.82 12.45
C VAL A 7 -10.69 6.93 11.64
N LEU A 8 -11.14 5.71 11.37
CA LEU A 8 -10.49 4.75 10.50
C LEU A 8 -11.31 4.65 9.21
N TRP A 9 -10.71 4.98 8.08
CA TRP A 9 -11.35 4.92 6.76
C TRP A 9 -10.95 3.66 6.00
N CYS A 10 -11.77 3.30 5.02
CA CYS A 10 -11.48 2.20 4.12
C CYS A 10 -10.41 2.58 3.08
N GLU A 11 -9.41 1.72 2.89
CA GLU A 11 -8.40 1.83 1.81
C GLU A 11 -9.04 1.91 0.43
N PHE A 12 -10.19 1.25 0.27
CA PHE A 12 -10.92 1.17 -0.99
C PHE A 12 -11.88 2.33 -1.20
N HIS A 13 -11.77 3.42 -0.41
CA HIS A 13 -12.56 4.63 -0.62
C HIS A 13 -12.36 5.20 -2.02
N HIS A 14 -11.11 5.40 -2.45
CA HIS A 14 -10.80 5.95 -3.77
C HIS A 14 -10.96 4.93 -4.90
N LEU A 15 -10.71 3.65 -4.63
CA LEU A 15 -10.79 2.60 -5.66
C LEU A 15 -12.22 2.13 -5.92
N ARG A 16 -12.98 1.83 -4.86
CA ARG A 16 -14.30 1.17 -4.95
C ARG A 16 -15.44 2.05 -4.47
N GLN A 17 -15.19 3.35 -4.24
CA GLN A 17 -16.16 4.28 -3.66
C GLN A 17 -16.69 3.79 -2.31
N CYS A 18 -15.84 3.09 -1.55
CA CYS A 18 -16.22 2.56 -0.25
C CYS A 18 -16.17 3.65 0.83
N ASN A 19 -17.33 4.13 1.27
CA ASN A 19 -17.44 5.22 2.26
C ASN A 19 -17.52 4.71 3.71
N ALA A 20 -17.06 3.49 3.97
CA ALA A 20 -17.09 2.92 5.31
C ALA A 20 -16.07 3.64 6.20
N VAL A 21 -16.55 4.11 7.35
CA VAL A 21 -15.76 4.76 8.39
C VAL A 21 -16.04 4.09 9.72
N PHE A 22 -15.01 3.97 10.55
CA PHE A 22 -15.04 3.29 11.83
C PHE A 22 -14.45 4.20 12.91
N GLN A 23 -14.92 4.05 14.14
CA GLN A 23 -14.27 4.71 15.28
C GLN A 23 -12.93 4.03 15.57
N GLY A 24 -11.97 4.79 16.10
CA GLY A 24 -10.61 4.34 16.34
C GLY A 24 -10.48 3.10 17.23
N ASP A 25 -11.45 2.86 18.11
CA ASP A 25 -11.53 1.67 18.98
C ASP A 25 -12.10 0.43 18.26
N ASN A 26 -12.78 0.61 17.13
CA ASN A 26 -13.41 -0.47 16.37
C ASN A 26 -12.45 -1.11 15.34
N GLU A 27 -11.23 -1.41 15.80
CA GLU A 27 -10.14 -1.99 14.99
C GLU A 27 -10.59 -3.30 14.31
N ALA A 28 -11.22 -4.20 15.05
CA ALA A 28 -11.59 -5.52 14.54
C ALA A 28 -12.59 -5.43 13.38
N ALA A 29 -13.62 -4.58 13.49
CA ALA A 29 -14.59 -4.40 12.41
C ALA A 29 -13.96 -3.71 11.20
N TRP A 30 -13.08 -2.73 11.42
CA TRP A 30 -12.34 -2.06 10.35
C TRP A 30 -11.45 -3.04 9.58
N ILE A 31 -10.69 -3.90 10.27
CA ILE A 31 -9.88 -4.94 9.64
C ILE A 31 -10.74 -5.92 8.86
N GLN A 32 -11.80 -6.46 9.50
CA GLN A 32 -12.69 -7.42 8.86
C GLN A 32 -13.32 -6.85 7.58
N HIS A 33 -13.74 -5.59 7.61
CA HIS A 33 -14.29 -4.91 6.45
C HIS A 33 -13.34 -4.90 5.24
N HIS A 34 -12.03 -4.72 5.46
CA HIS A 34 -11.06 -4.79 4.37
C HIS A 34 -10.90 -6.23 3.84
N ILE A 35 -10.89 -7.22 4.73
CA ILE A 35 -10.83 -8.63 4.37
C ILE A 35 -12.03 -9.03 3.49
N ASP A 36 -13.21 -8.48 3.78
CA ASP A 36 -14.44 -8.76 3.05
C ASP A 36 -14.38 -8.27 1.59
N HIS A 37 -13.77 -7.10 1.33
CA HIS A 37 -13.52 -6.62 -0.04
C HIS A 37 -12.69 -7.62 -0.86
N MET A 38 -11.79 -8.35 -0.19
CA MET A 38 -10.96 -9.38 -0.82
C MET A 38 -11.59 -10.78 -0.81
N ARG A 39 -12.77 -10.96 -0.21
CA ARG A 39 -13.40 -12.28 0.04
C ARG A 39 -12.42 -13.28 0.67
N ASN A 40 -11.70 -12.86 1.73
CA ASN A 40 -10.69 -13.66 2.42
C ASN A 40 -9.48 -14.10 1.57
N GLN A 41 -9.33 -13.61 0.34
CA GLN A 41 -8.16 -13.87 -0.49
C GLN A 41 -7.14 -12.76 -0.28
N LEU A 42 -6.28 -12.93 0.72
CA LEU A 42 -5.31 -11.92 1.09
C LEU A 42 -4.03 -11.99 0.24
N PRO A 43 -3.36 -10.85 -0.03
CA PRO A 43 -2.07 -10.82 -0.70
C PRO A 43 -0.96 -11.42 0.17
N SER A 44 0.14 -11.82 -0.47
CA SER A 44 1.35 -12.29 0.21
C SER A 44 2.33 -11.16 0.56
N ARG A 45 2.21 -10.00 -0.09
CA ARG A 45 3.06 -8.83 0.14
C ARG A 45 2.17 -7.60 0.25
N LEU A 46 2.47 -6.77 1.23
CA LEU A 46 1.78 -5.50 1.50
C LEU A 46 2.79 -4.46 1.97
N VAL A 47 2.40 -3.19 1.88
CA VAL A 47 3.14 -2.04 2.43
C VAL A 47 2.23 -1.16 3.28
N CYS A 48 2.83 -0.36 4.17
CA CYS A 48 2.13 0.70 4.88
C CYS A 48 1.79 1.86 3.92
N TRP A 49 0.70 2.57 4.19
CA TRP A 49 0.35 3.80 3.44
C TRP A 49 1.29 4.97 3.73
N PHE A 50 1.89 4.99 4.91
CA PHE A 50 2.58 6.18 5.42
C PHE A 50 4.10 6.01 5.48
N CYS A 51 4.63 4.79 5.56
CA CYS A 51 6.08 4.57 5.68
C CYS A 51 6.80 4.53 4.33
N ASP A 52 7.95 5.21 4.23
CA ASP A 52 8.77 5.28 3.01
C ASP A 52 9.68 4.06 2.78
N GLU A 53 10.36 3.57 3.83
CA GLU A 53 11.46 2.61 3.68
C GLU A 53 11.12 1.19 4.17
N ASP A 54 10.23 1.08 5.15
CA ASP A 54 9.73 -0.17 5.73
C ASP A 54 8.59 0.21 6.71
N PRO A 55 7.54 -0.59 6.89
CA PRO A 55 7.55 -2.05 6.76
C PRO A 55 6.90 -2.63 5.50
N HIS A 56 7.61 -3.56 4.86
CA HIS A 56 7.00 -4.59 4.02
C HIS A 56 6.44 -5.73 4.88
N PHE A 57 5.15 -6.02 4.75
CA PHE A 57 4.53 -7.19 5.39
C PHE A 57 4.54 -8.35 4.39
N ILE A 58 5.32 -9.39 4.68
CA ILE A 58 5.57 -10.50 3.74
C ILE A 58 5.16 -11.82 4.38
N ALA A 59 4.12 -12.43 3.84
CA ALA A 59 3.71 -13.79 4.14
C ALA A 59 4.48 -14.79 3.27
N ARG A 60 5.30 -15.65 3.89
CA ARG A 60 6.03 -16.70 3.18
C ARG A 60 5.14 -17.89 2.88
N ARG A 61 4.09 -18.10 3.68
CA ARG A 61 3.10 -19.18 3.53
C ARG A 61 1.69 -18.61 3.45
N SER A 62 0.80 -19.31 2.77
CA SER A 62 -0.62 -18.90 2.66
C SER A 62 -1.29 -18.73 4.03
N ALA A 63 -0.98 -19.61 4.99
CA ALA A 63 -1.48 -19.54 6.36
C ALA A 63 -1.05 -18.28 7.13
N GLU A 64 0.02 -17.60 6.71
CA GLU A 64 0.55 -16.39 7.37
C GLU A 64 -0.09 -15.10 6.82
N ARG A 65 -0.84 -15.18 5.72
CA ARG A 65 -1.40 -13.98 5.05
C ARG A 65 -2.38 -13.23 5.93
N GLY A 66 -3.21 -13.97 6.69
CA GLY A 66 -4.14 -13.39 7.66
C GLY A 66 -3.43 -12.57 8.73
N ALA A 67 -2.45 -13.18 9.40
CA ALA A 67 -1.66 -12.51 10.44
C ALA A 67 -0.91 -11.28 9.87
N ASN A 68 -0.25 -11.41 8.72
CA ASN A 68 0.45 -10.29 8.09
C ASN A 68 -0.49 -9.13 7.73
N PHE A 69 -1.68 -9.43 7.22
CA PHE A 69 -2.66 -8.40 6.92
C PHE A 69 -3.13 -7.68 8.18
N VAL A 70 -3.43 -8.43 9.25
CA VAL A 70 -3.80 -7.86 10.56
C VAL A 70 -2.68 -6.97 11.11
N ASP A 71 -1.43 -7.42 11.04
CA ASP A 71 -0.26 -6.67 11.51
C ASP A 71 -0.08 -5.37 10.73
N ARG A 72 -0.27 -5.40 9.40
CA ARG A 72 -0.28 -4.21 8.56
C ARG A 72 -1.36 -3.22 8.99
N MET A 73 -2.59 -3.67 9.15
CA MET A 73 -3.70 -2.79 9.49
C MET A 73 -3.50 -2.16 10.88
N ARG A 74 -3.01 -2.92 11.86
CA ARG A 74 -2.64 -2.39 13.18
C ARG A 74 -1.53 -1.35 13.10
N HIS A 75 -0.53 -1.59 12.26
CA HIS A 75 0.55 -0.65 12.03
C HIS A 75 0.03 0.66 11.42
N ILE A 76 -0.83 0.58 10.39
CA ILE A 76 -1.50 1.74 9.78
C ILE A 76 -2.35 2.49 10.82
N ARG A 77 -3.14 1.80 11.63
CA ARG A 77 -3.94 2.41 12.70
C ARG A 77 -3.07 3.27 13.64
N ARG A 78 -1.86 2.80 13.97
CA ARG A 78 -0.94 3.57 14.83
C ARG A 78 -0.55 4.91 14.21
N HIS A 79 -0.28 4.95 12.91
CA HIS A 79 -0.03 6.21 12.20
C HIS A 79 -1.25 7.15 12.28
N ILE A 80 -2.44 6.64 11.96
CA ILE A 80 -3.69 7.42 12.03
C ILE A 80 -3.91 8.00 13.44
N SER A 81 -3.66 7.20 14.48
CA SER A 81 -3.86 7.62 15.87
C SER A 81 -2.81 8.59 16.41
N GLY A 82 -1.58 8.57 15.88
CA GLY A 82 -0.42 9.21 16.51
C GLY A 82 0.20 10.37 15.73
N GLU A 83 0.02 10.42 14.41
CA GLU A 83 0.77 11.31 13.52
C GLU A 83 -0.12 12.31 12.77
N TRP A 84 -1.41 12.40 13.12
CA TRP A 84 -2.42 13.25 12.47
C TRP A 84 -2.53 13.03 10.96
N SER A 85 -2.21 11.82 10.48
CA SER A 85 -2.33 11.47 9.07
C SER A 85 -3.80 11.54 8.65
N THR A 86 -4.09 12.32 7.60
CA THR A 86 -5.41 12.35 6.96
C THR A 86 -5.49 11.28 5.87
N SER A 87 -6.70 10.97 5.40
CA SER A 87 -6.89 10.07 4.25
C SER A 87 -6.21 10.58 2.97
N GLU A 88 -5.97 11.89 2.86
CA GLU A 88 -5.29 12.49 1.71
C GLU A 88 -3.79 12.17 1.66
N ALA A 89 -3.18 11.89 2.81
CA ALA A 89 -1.78 11.45 2.89
C ALA A 89 -1.61 9.95 2.61
N MET A 90 -2.70 9.22 2.33
CA MET A 90 -2.66 7.79 2.05
C MET A 90 -2.01 7.54 0.68
N ARG A 91 -0.98 6.70 0.68
CA ARG A 91 -0.35 6.22 -0.55
C ARG A 91 -0.91 4.86 -0.95
N PRO A 92 -1.05 4.60 -2.26
CA PRO A 92 -1.54 3.32 -2.73
C PRO A 92 -0.54 2.19 -2.42
N ASP A 93 -1.07 1.08 -1.90
CA ASP A 93 -0.34 -0.17 -1.86
C ASP A 93 -0.47 -0.88 -3.23
N PHE A 94 0.53 -0.71 -4.09
CA PHE A 94 0.51 -1.34 -5.41
C PHE A 94 0.47 -2.87 -5.37
N PHE A 95 0.96 -3.52 -4.31
CA PHE A 95 0.82 -4.97 -4.15
C PHE A 95 -0.63 -5.36 -3.82
N MET A 96 -1.34 -4.54 -3.04
CA MET A 96 -2.77 -4.72 -2.81
C MET A 96 -3.57 -4.56 -4.12
N ILE A 97 -3.27 -3.51 -4.90
CA ILE A 97 -3.95 -3.20 -6.16
C ILE A 97 -3.74 -4.33 -7.18
N ASP A 98 -2.49 -4.75 -7.40
CA ASP A 98 -2.14 -5.87 -8.28
C ASP A 98 -2.85 -7.17 -7.86
N HIS A 99 -2.82 -7.49 -6.57
CA HIS A 99 -3.52 -8.66 -6.06
C HIS A 99 -5.03 -8.58 -6.31
N MET A 100 -5.67 -7.44 -6.05
CA MET A 100 -7.10 -7.24 -6.31
C MET A 100 -7.47 -7.45 -7.78
N TYR A 101 -6.63 -6.99 -8.70
CA TYR A 101 -6.81 -7.22 -10.13
C TYR A 101 -6.70 -8.72 -10.46
N GLN A 102 -5.68 -9.40 -9.94
CA GLN A 102 -5.47 -10.83 -10.14
C GLN A 102 -6.64 -11.70 -9.65
N ILE A 103 -7.29 -11.32 -8.56
CA ILE A 103 -8.48 -12.02 -8.03
C ILE A 103 -9.81 -11.50 -8.61
N GLY A 104 -9.77 -10.63 -9.63
CA GLY A 104 -10.94 -10.10 -10.34
C GLY A 104 -11.85 -9.22 -9.47
N ARG A 105 -11.27 -8.49 -8.51
CA ARG A 105 -12.01 -7.53 -7.67
C ARG A 105 -12.03 -6.13 -8.25
N ILE A 106 -11.11 -5.78 -9.12
CA ILE A 106 -11.14 -4.54 -9.88
C ILE A 106 -11.03 -4.88 -11.36
N ASP A 107 -11.62 -4.06 -12.21
CA ASP A 107 -11.45 -4.20 -13.65
C ASP A 107 -10.15 -3.54 -14.13
N GLN A 108 -9.89 -3.63 -15.43
CA GLN A 108 -8.69 -3.09 -16.05
C GLN A 108 -8.58 -1.57 -15.90
N ASP A 109 -9.69 -0.84 -16.07
CA ASP A 109 -9.72 0.62 -16.04
C ASP A 109 -9.40 1.14 -14.63
N MET A 110 -9.99 0.50 -13.62
CA MET A 110 -9.69 0.75 -12.22
C MET A 110 -8.23 0.45 -11.88
N TYR A 111 -7.70 -0.67 -12.39
CA TYR A 111 -6.31 -1.06 -12.17
C TYR A 111 -5.35 -0.03 -12.79
N GLU A 112 -5.55 0.35 -14.05
CA GLU A 112 -4.71 1.32 -14.75
C GLU A 112 -4.75 2.70 -14.08
N THR A 113 -5.94 3.14 -13.66
CA THR A 113 -6.13 4.40 -12.93
C THR A 113 -5.38 4.37 -11.60
N ALA A 114 -5.49 3.29 -10.83
CA ALA A 114 -4.83 3.13 -9.55
C ALA A 114 -3.30 3.07 -9.68
N MET A 115 -2.80 2.36 -10.69
CA MET A 115 -1.38 2.25 -11.00
C MET A 115 -0.80 3.53 -11.61
N GLY A 116 -1.64 4.45 -12.08
CA GLY A 116 -1.25 5.77 -12.57
C GLY A 116 -1.03 6.82 -11.47
N TYR A 117 -1.19 6.46 -10.20
CA TYR A 117 -0.95 7.36 -9.07
C TYR A 117 0.48 7.92 -9.08
N SER A 118 0.59 9.24 -8.86
CA SER A 118 1.84 9.96 -8.72
C SER A 118 1.74 10.91 -7.53
N GLU A 119 2.76 10.92 -6.67
CA GLU A 119 2.90 11.86 -5.56
C GLU A 119 3.29 13.28 -6.04
N MET A 120 3.65 13.43 -7.32
CA MET A 120 3.99 14.74 -7.87
C MET A 120 2.73 15.57 -8.08
N PRO A 121 2.74 16.88 -7.71
CA PRO A 121 1.65 17.78 -8.06
C PRO A 121 1.43 17.77 -9.57
N ASN A 122 0.17 17.70 -9.99
CA ASN A 122 -0.21 17.76 -11.40
C ASN A 122 0.47 18.96 -12.09
N GLY A 123 1.36 18.70 -13.04
CA GLY A 123 2.12 19.73 -13.78
C GLY A 123 3.64 19.74 -13.53
N TRP A 124 4.16 18.92 -12.61
CA TRP A 124 5.60 18.66 -12.46
C TRP A 124 6.07 17.39 -13.21
N GLY A 125 5.32 16.98 -14.23
CA GLY A 125 5.80 15.99 -15.19
C GLY A 125 6.92 16.57 -16.05
N PRO A 126 7.66 15.70 -16.79
CA PRO A 126 8.65 16.15 -17.77
C PRO A 126 8.02 17.22 -18.67
N ARG A 127 8.76 18.28 -18.97
CA ARG A 127 8.27 19.32 -19.88
C ARG A 127 8.03 18.67 -21.26
N PRO A 128 7.16 19.23 -22.11
CA PRO A 128 6.85 18.65 -23.43
C PRO A 128 8.07 18.42 -24.34
N ASP A 129 9.19 19.08 -24.04
CA ASP A 129 10.50 18.98 -24.68
C ASP A 129 11.39 17.84 -24.13
N ASP A 130 11.02 17.22 -23.02
CA ASP A 130 11.65 16.00 -22.54
C ASP A 130 11.14 14.82 -23.39
N GLU A 131 12.05 14.17 -24.13
CA GLU A 131 11.73 12.95 -24.88
C GLU A 131 10.96 11.95 -23.99
N PRO A 132 9.92 11.28 -24.51
CA PRO A 132 9.24 10.24 -23.75
C PRO A 132 10.25 9.12 -23.50
N THR A 133 10.82 9.10 -22.29
CA THR A 133 11.55 7.95 -21.80
C THR A 133 10.56 6.79 -21.83
N SER A 134 10.83 5.87 -22.75
CA SER A 134 10.06 4.66 -22.95
C SER A 134 9.84 4.01 -21.59
N ARG A 135 8.62 3.54 -21.31
CA ARG A 135 8.21 2.81 -20.09
C ARG A 135 9.09 1.59 -19.75
N LYS A 136 10.05 1.25 -20.62
CA LYS A 136 11.12 0.26 -20.41
C LYS A 136 12.30 0.78 -19.55
N ASP A 137 12.37 2.07 -19.27
CA ASP A 137 13.48 2.69 -18.52
C ASP A 137 13.23 2.79 -17.01
N PHE A 138 12.02 2.47 -16.53
CA PHE A 138 11.81 2.10 -15.13
C PHE A 138 12.34 0.67 -14.91
N VAL A 139 13.66 0.54 -15.01
CA VAL A 139 14.38 -0.52 -14.30
C VAL A 139 14.06 -0.28 -12.84
N TYR A 140 13.30 -1.19 -12.21
CA TYR A 140 13.35 -1.32 -10.76
C TYR A 140 14.82 -1.39 -10.41
N ASP A 141 15.37 -0.36 -9.75
CA ASP A 141 16.77 -0.34 -9.36
C ASP A 141 16.99 -1.48 -8.36
N ASN A 142 17.35 -2.63 -8.92
CA ASN A 142 17.88 -3.77 -8.18
C ASN A 142 19.38 -3.58 -7.94
N GLY A 143 19.97 -2.45 -8.38
CA GLY A 143 21.40 -2.15 -8.36
C GLY A 143 21.95 -1.85 -6.96
N GLU A 144 21.14 -1.32 -6.04
CA GLU A 144 21.60 -1.16 -4.65
C GLU A 144 21.82 -2.51 -3.93
N LYS A 145 21.09 -3.58 -4.31
CA LYS A 145 21.29 -4.92 -3.73
C LYS A 145 22.58 -5.58 -4.22
N GLU A 146 22.97 -5.39 -5.47
CA GLU A 146 24.21 -5.99 -6.01
C GLU A 146 25.48 -5.31 -5.44
N ARG A 147 25.46 -3.99 -5.20
CA ARG A 147 26.60 -3.27 -4.62
C ARG A 147 26.87 -3.67 -3.16
N ARG A 148 25.83 -4.03 -2.40
CA ARG A 148 25.98 -4.53 -1.00
C ARG A 148 26.50 -5.97 -0.95
N GLN A 149 26.20 -6.80 -1.95
CA GLN A 149 26.65 -8.20 -1.98
C GLN A 149 28.14 -8.32 -2.36
N GLN A 150 28.65 -7.46 -3.25
CA GLN A 150 30.09 -7.42 -3.57
C GLN A 150 30.96 -6.94 -2.39
N LYS A 151 30.44 -6.03 -1.54
CA LYS A 151 31.16 -5.59 -0.32
C LYS A 151 31.27 -6.67 0.77
N ARG A 152 30.41 -7.70 0.77
CA ARG A 152 30.51 -8.84 1.71
C ARG A 152 31.44 -9.95 1.22
N ASN A 153 31.64 -10.10 -0.09
CA ASN A 153 32.54 -11.11 -0.67
C ASN A 153 33.99 -10.64 -0.84
N GLY A 154 34.28 -9.35 -0.64
CA GLY A 154 35.63 -8.77 -0.76
C GLY A 154 36.43 -8.69 0.55
N ARG A 155 35.91 -9.19 1.68
CA ARG A 155 36.64 -9.26 2.95
C ARG A 155 37.08 -10.70 3.23
N LYS A 156 38.08 -11.14 2.46
CA LYS A 156 39.04 -12.16 2.90
C LYS A 156 40.29 -11.45 3.38
#